data_AF-A0A930URY4-F1
#
_entry.id   AF-A0A930URY4-F1
#
_cell.length_a   1.000
_cell.length_b   1.000
_cell.length_c   1.000
_cell.angle_alpha   90.00
_cell.angle_beta   90.00
_cell.angle_gamma   90.00
#
_symmetry.space_group_name_H-M   'P 1'
#
loop_
_entity.id
_entity.type
_entity.pdbx_description
1 polymer ?
#
loop_
_entity_poly.entity_id
_entity_poly.type
_entity_poly.pdbx_seq_one_letter_code
_entity_poly.pdbx_strand_id
1 'polypeptide(L)'
;MVAYADSLNLAAGTIQIEGRMSEAAANSYYARRQLDQQALLKVRQALILQSQGDIQLNATQLSAGSALLQANGTLDIGTVTESERSHYVANAENYWKLDQQREIGSTFDIKENAILSGKNGVTLRATQVNSDGDILVNSEQGNIQIQSGRDKENLFATKYKDKSLLSSSITTIKHDHQYDLTEGSQLAGNNVHLLANQGKVAVEGSTIVADKM
;
A
#
# COMPACT_ATOMS: atom_id res chain seq x y z
N MET A 1 8.05 3.09 26.11
CA MET A 1 6.68 3.65 26.26
C MET A 1 6.30 4.23 24.92
N VAL A 2 5.28 3.70 24.24
CA VAL A 2 4.77 4.30 23.00
C VAL A 2 3.82 5.43 23.41
N ALA A 3 4.12 6.66 22.99
CA ALA A 3 3.28 7.81 23.31
C ALA A 3 2.01 7.79 22.46
N TYR A 4 0.86 7.99 23.10
CA TYR A 4 -0.41 8.25 22.44
C TYR A 4 -0.74 9.72 22.64
N ALA A 5 -1.22 10.40 21.60
CA ALA A 5 -1.93 11.65 21.77
C ALA A 5 -3.32 11.35 22.35
N ASP A 6 -3.84 12.20 23.23
CA ASP A 6 -5.22 12.05 23.69
C ASP A 6 -6.20 12.31 22.55
N SER A 7 -6.02 13.44 21.85
CA SER A 7 -6.68 13.77 20.58
C SER A 7 -5.67 14.43 19.65
N LEU A 8 -5.87 14.33 18.34
CA LEU A 8 -5.08 15.01 17.32
C LEU A 8 -6.01 15.71 16.34
N ASN A 9 -5.90 17.04 16.25
CA ASN A 9 -6.62 17.84 15.28
C ASN A 9 -5.61 18.61 14.41
N LEU A 10 -5.60 18.32 13.11
CA LEU A 10 -4.72 18.95 12.13
C LEU A 10 -5.56 19.55 11.00
N ALA A 11 -5.42 20.86 10.81
CA ALA A 11 -5.99 21.59 9.68
C ALA A 11 -4.86 22.18 8.82
N ALA A 12 -4.86 21.89 7.52
CA ALA A 12 -3.81 22.36 6.61
C ALA A 12 -4.30 22.57 5.16
N GLY A 13 -3.45 23.14 4.31
CA GLY A 13 -3.68 23.21 2.87
C GLY A 13 -3.78 21.81 2.27
N THR A 14 -2.72 21.02 2.40
CA THR A 14 -2.64 19.59 2.04
C THR A 14 -2.04 18.85 3.23
N ILE A 15 -2.49 17.62 3.48
CA ILE A 15 -1.91 16.75 4.52
C ILE A 15 -1.30 15.53 3.84
N GLN A 16 -0.01 15.27 4.10
CA GLN A 16 0.68 14.08 3.61
C GLN A 16 1.38 13.39 4.77
N ILE A 17 1.10 12.10 4.94
CA ILE A 17 1.74 11.25 5.94
C ILE A 17 2.17 9.97 5.23
N GLU A 18 3.46 9.68 5.27
CA GLU A 18 4.04 8.56 4.52
C GLU A 18 5.05 7.79 5.39
N GLY A 19 5.08 6.47 5.21
CA GLY A 19 6.12 5.62 5.78
C GLY A 19 7.52 6.03 5.32
N ARG A 20 8.51 5.89 6.19
CA ARG A 20 9.89 6.28 5.90
C ARG A 20 10.56 5.23 5.02
N MET A 21 10.96 5.64 3.83
CA MET A 21 11.68 4.79 2.87
C MET A 21 13.19 5.04 2.94
N SER A 22 13.98 4.00 2.66
CA SER A 22 15.40 4.12 2.30
C SER A 22 15.64 3.60 0.90
N GLU A 23 16.65 4.18 0.24
CA GLU A 23 17.09 3.78 -1.07
C GLU A 23 18.61 3.56 -1.05
N ALA A 24 19.06 2.41 -1.57
CA ALA A 24 20.47 2.13 -1.76
C ALA A 24 20.97 2.78 -3.05
N ALA A 25 22.25 3.16 -3.07
CA ALA A 25 22.88 3.71 -4.27
C ALA A 25 22.68 2.77 -5.47
N ALA A 26 21.97 3.25 -6.48
CA ALA A 26 21.57 2.45 -7.63
C ALA A 26 22.65 2.44 -8.72
N ASN A 27 22.86 1.28 -9.33
CA ASN A 27 23.59 1.12 -10.58
C ASN A 27 22.81 0.16 -11.50
N SER A 28 23.37 -0.18 -12.66
CA SER A 28 22.73 -1.05 -13.65
C SER A 28 22.45 -2.48 -13.15
N TYR A 29 23.16 -2.92 -12.12
CA TYR A 29 23.07 -4.27 -11.56
C TYR A 29 22.29 -4.34 -10.26
N TYR A 30 22.37 -3.30 -9.44
CA TYR A 30 21.75 -3.27 -8.13
C TYR A 30 20.99 -1.98 -7.90
N ALA A 31 19.75 -2.08 -7.46
CA ALA A 31 18.98 -0.97 -6.91
C ALA A 31 18.04 -1.52 -5.86
N ARG A 32 17.81 -0.79 -4.77
CA ARG A 32 16.88 -1.23 -3.74
C ARG A 32 16.22 -0.03 -3.09
N ARG A 33 14.90 -0.04 -3.05
CA ARG A 33 14.07 0.87 -2.26
C ARG A 33 13.25 0.03 -1.29
N GLN A 34 13.31 0.34 0.00
CA GLN A 34 12.64 -0.45 1.03
C GLN A 34 11.97 0.46 2.04
N LEU A 35 10.94 -0.06 2.70
CA LEU A 35 10.26 0.59 3.79
C LEU A 35 11.04 0.33 5.08
N ASP A 36 11.56 1.39 5.68
CA ASP A 36 12.21 1.27 6.98
C ASP A 36 11.17 1.23 8.11
N GLN A 37 10.10 2.01 7.98
CA GLN A 37 9.05 2.12 8.98
C GLN A 37 7.75 2.70 8.42
N GLN A 38 6.61 2.07 8.68
CA GLN A 38 5.30 2.69 8.43
C GLN A 38 5.12 3.95 9.27
N ALA A 39 4.38 4.94 8.76
CA ALA A 39 4.00 6.09 9.57
C ALA A 39 3.07 5.64 10.70
N LEU A 40 3.25 6.17 11.91
CA LEU A 40 2.47 5.75 13.08
C LEU A 40 1.61 6.92 13.59
N LEU A 41 0.31 6.73 13.62
CA LEU A 41 -0.65 7.63 14.26
C LEU A 41 -1.33 6.87 15.41
N LYS A 42 -1.07 7.30 16.65
CA LYS A 42 -1.62 6.67 17.86
C LYS A 42 -2.35 7.71 18.69
N VAL A 43 -3.68 7.66 18.65
CA VAL A 43 -4.59 8.62 19.24
C VAL A 43 -5.57 7.88 20.14
N ARG A 44 -5.85 8.36 21.36
CA ARG A 44 -6.76 7.67 22.28
C ARG A 44 -8.23 7.94 21.97
N GLN A 45 -8.55 9.19 21.68
CA GLN A 45 -9.92 9.68 21.48
C GLN A 45 -10.12 9.98 20.00
N ALA A 46 -10.04 11.24 19.58
CA ALA A 46 -10.39 11.62 18.20
C ALA A 46 -9.17 12.00 17.38
N LEU A 47 -9.02 11.38 16.21
CA LEU A 47 -8.21 11.90 15.11
C LEU A 47 -9.09 12.71 14.17
N ILE A 48 -8.75 13.98 13.97
CA ILE A 48 -9.40 14.87 13.01
C ILE A 48 -8.32 15.42 12.07
N LEU A 49 -8.42 15.08 10.79
CA LEU A 49 -7.61 15.62 9.72
C LEU A 49 -8.51 16.40 8.76
N GLN A 50 -8.27 17.70 8.61
CA GLN A 50 -9.02 18.58 7.73
C GLN A 50 -8.09 19.27 6.73
N SER A 51 -8.37 19.11 5.45
CA SER A 51 -7.55 19.69 4.38
C SER A 51 -8.39 20.52 3.42
N GLN A 52 -7.89 21.71 3.06
CA GLN A 52 -8.49 22.53 2.00
C GLN A 52 -8.22 21.99 0.58
N GLY A 53 -7.21 21.13 0.44
CA GLY A 53 -6.89 20.32 -0.72
C GLY A 53 -6.91 18.84 -0.33
N ASP A 54 -5.83 18.14 -0.65
CA ASP A 54 -5.78 16.67 -0.56
C ASP A 54 -5.28 16.15 0.81
N ILE A 55 -5.74 14.96 1.18
CA ILE A 55 -5.17 14.16 2.27
C ILE A 55 -4.60 12.88 1.65
N GLN A 56 -3.30 12.65 1.83
CA GLN A 56 -2.61 11.44 1.42
C GLN A 56 -1.99 10.72 2.61
N LEU A 57 -2.35 9.46 2.81
CA LEU A 57 -1.81 8.58 3.86
C LEU A 57 -1.25 7.30 3.23
N ASN A 58 0.06 7.20 3.10
CA ASN A 58 0.74 6.06 2.47
C ASN A 58 1.48 5.23 3.51
N ALA A 59 1.35 3.91 3.48
CA ALA A 59 2.00 3.01 4.43
C ALA A 59 1.88 3.47 5.89
N THR A 60 0.65 3.79 6.31
CA THR A 60 0.35 4.37 7.62
C THR A 60 -0.38 3.36 8.50
N GLN A 61 0.07 3.20 9.74
CA GLN A 61 -0.65 2.50 10.81
C GLN A 61 -1.36 3.53 11.69
N LEU A 62 -2.69 3.47 11.73
CA LEU A 62 -3.52 4.33 12.57
C LEU A 62 -4.19 3.51 13.66
N SER A 63 -4.09 3.97 14.90
CA SER A 63 -4.93 3.54 16.00
C SER A 63 -5.61 4.77 16.60
N ALA A 64 -6.95 4.80 16.60
CA ALA A 64 -7.73 5.91 17.11
C ALA A 64 -8.99 5.43 17.86
N GLY A 65 -9.54 6.29 18.74
CA GLY A 65 -10.90 6.11 19.25
C GLY A 65 -11.90 6.30 18.11
N SER A 66 -11.99 7.51 17.56
CA SER A 66 -12.72 7.84 16.33
C SER A 66 -11.80 8.52 15.32
N ALA A 67 -12.17 8.44 14.03
CA ALA A 67 -11.42 9.09 12.95
C ALA A 67 -12.34 9.90 12.03
N LEU A 68 -11.98 11.15 11.79
CA LEU A 68 -12.57 12.04 10.80
C LEU A 68 -11.48 12.57 9.87
N LEU A 69 -11.49 12.13 8.62
CA LEU A 69 -10.58 12.57 7.57
C LEU A 69 -11.42 13.28 6.51
N GLN A 70 -11.22 14.58 6.35
CA GLN A 70 -12.00 15.41 5.43
C GLN A 70 -11.08 16.23 4.52
N ALA A 71 -11.03 15.83 3.25
CA ALA A 71 -10.32 16.53 2.19
C ALA A 71 -11.30 17.31 1.31
N ASN A 72 -11.07 18.60 1.11
CA ASN A 72 -11.79 19.39 0.10
C ASN A 72 -11.21 19.19 -1.32
N GLY A 73 -10.13 18.41 -1.44
CA GLY A 73 -9.64 17.76 -2.67
C GLY A 73 -9.92 16.25 -2.65
N THR A 74 -8.90 15.42 -2.87
CA THR A 74 -9.01 13.95 -2.78
C THR A 74 -8.56 13.42 -1.41
N LEU A 75 -9.13 12.28 -1.01
CA LEU A 75 -8.61 11.47 0.10
C LEU A 75 -8.02 10.18 -0.45
N ASP A 76 -6.70 10.05 -0.38
CA ASP A 76 -5.96 8.90 -0.89
C ASP A 76 -5.27 8.17 0.27
N ILE A 77 -5.74 6.97 0.59
CA ILE A 77 -5.12 6.09 1.59
C ILE A 77 -4.55 4.91 0.83
N GLY A 78 -3.23 4.84 0.78
CA GLY A 78 -2.55 3.98 -0.18
C GLY A 78 -1.24 3.40 0.33
N THR A 79 -0.37 3.16 -0.63
CA THR A 79 0.80 2.32 -0.47
C THR A 79 2.08 3.09 -0.69
N VAL A 80 3.17 2.58 -0.13
CA VAL A 80 4.51 2.83 -0.66
C VAL A 80 4.98 1.61 -1.41
N THR A 81 5.88 1.80 -2.38
CA THR A 81 6.43 0.69 -3.17
C THR A 81 7.84 0.38 -2.72
N GLU A 82 8.06 -0.83 -2.23
CA GLU A 82 9.38 -1.43 -2.14
C GLU A 82 9.77 -2.00 -3.50
N SER A 83 11.05 -1.91 -3.83
CA SER A 83 11.60 -2.52 -5.02
C SER A 83 13.00 -3.03 -4.79
N GLU A 84 13.33 -4.15 -5.42
CA GLU A 84 14.68 -4.68 -5.44
C GLU A 84 15.01 -5.11 -6.87
N ARG A 85 16.17 -4.66 -7.34
CA ARG A 85 16.81 -5.16 -8.55
C ARG A 85 18.17 -5.69 -8.15
N SER A 86 18.43 -6.95 -8.49
CA SER A 86 19.72 -7.59 -8.27
C SER A 86 20.09 -8.46 -9.47
N HIS A 87 21.04 -7.99 -10.26
CA HIS A 87 21.51 -8.65 -11.47
C HIS A 87 22.97 -9.07 -11.28
N TYR A 88 23.23 -10.34 -11.49
CA TYR A 88 24.55 -10.90 -11.68
C TYR A 88 24.70 -11.32 -13.14
N VAL A 89 25.66 -10.73 -13.86
CA VAL A 89 25.93 -11.08 -15.26
C VAL A 89 27.42 -11.36 -15.40
N ALA A 90 27.80 -12.63 -15.47
CA ALA A 90 29.17 -13.01 -15.75
C ALA A 90 29.46 -12.98 -17.26
N ASN A 91 28.52 -13.46 -18.07
CA ASN A 91 28.51 -13.37 -19.54
C ASN A 91 27.11 -13.70 -20.08
N ALA A 92 26.96 -13.74 -21.41
CA ALA A 92 25.68 -14.01 -22.07
C ALA A 92 25.05 -15.37 -21.70
N GLU A 93 25.86 -16.33 -21.26
CA GLU A 93 25.43 -17.70 -20.96
C GLU A 93 25.34 -17.97 -19.44
N ASN A 94 25.82 -17.04 -18.62
CA ASN A 94 25.90 -17.16 -17.16
C ASN A 94 25.42 -15.86 -16.53
N TYR A 95 24.13 -15.84 -16.19
CA TYR A 95 23.51 -14.68 -15.54
C TYR A 95 22.40 -15.11 -14.59
N TRP A 96 22.11 -14.22 -13.64
CA TRP A 96 21.00 -14.30 -12.71
C TRP A 96 20.45 -12.87 -12.55
N LYS A 97 19.16 -12.66 -12.75
CA LYS A 97 18.52 -11.35 -12.68
C LYS A 97 17.23 -11.46 -11.88
N LEU A 98 17.14 -10.65 -10.84
CA LEU A 98 15.96 -10.50 -10.01
C LEU A 98 15.47 -9.07 -10.11
N ASP A 99 14.16 -8.91 -10.33
CA ASP A 99 13.44 -7.65 -10.23
C ASP A 99 12.14 -7.90 -9.44
N GLN A 100 12.01 -7.26 -8.27
CA GLN A 100 10.88 -7.37 -7.36
C GLN A 100 10.27 -5.99 -7.09
N GLN A 101 8.95 -5.95 -6.92
CA GLN A 101 8.19 -4.80 -6.45
C GLN A 101 7.10 -5.26 -5.50
N ARG A 102 6.90 -4.54 -4.39
CA ARG A 102 5.87 -4.86 -3.40
C ARG A 102 5.21 -3.57 -2.93
N GLU A 103 3.88 -3.55 -2.90
CA GLU A 103 3.12 -2.42 -2.39
C GLU A 103 2.77 -2.64 -0.92
N ILE A 104 3.31 -1.80 -0.03
CA ILE A 104 2.97 -1.85 1.40
C ILE A 104 1.89 -0.82 1.70
N GLY A 105 0.70 -1.29 2.05
CA GLY A 105 -0.46 -0.46 2.32
C GLY A 105 -0.61 0.06 3.75
N SER A 106 -1.80 0.58 4.04
CA SER A 106 -2.14 1.25 5.30
C SER A 106 -3.13 0.43 6.12
N THR A 107 -3.00 0.48 7.44
CA THR A 107 -3.85 -0.29 8.39
C THR A 107 -4.41 0.63 9.46
N PHE A 108 -5.73 0.75 9.52
CA PHE A 108 -6.43 1.64 10.45
C PHE A 108 -7.29 0.80 11.40
N ASP A 109 -7.02 0.88 12.70
CA ASP A 109 -7.81 0.27 13.76
C ASP A 109 -8.51 1.38 14.59
N ILE A 110 -9.84 1.43 14.50
CA ILE A 110 -10.67 2.51 15.02
C ILE A 110 -11.70 1.92 16.00
N LYS A 111 -11.84 2.49 17.20
CA LYS A 111 -12.72 1.95 18.26
C LYS A 111 -14.17 2.39 18.20
N GLU A 112 -14.43 3.43 17.43
CA GLU A 112 -15.74 4.00 17.19
C GLU A 112 -15.86 4.20 15.68
N ASN A 113 -16.54 5.25 15.25
CA ASN A 113 -16.82 5.49 13.85
C ASN A 113 -15.60 6.02 13.07
N ALA A 114 -15.54 5.66 11.79
CA ALA A 114 -14.58 6.15 10.83
C ALA A 114 -15.30 6.93 9.72
N ILE A 115 -14.99 8.22 9.56
CA ILE A 115 -15.52 9.06 8.48
C ILE A 115 -14.36 9.45 7.56
N LEU A 116 -14.42 8.95 6.33
CA LEU A 116 -13.40 9.12 5.29
C LEU A 116 -14.03 9.88 4.12
N SER A 117 -13.75 11.18 4.00
CA SER A 117 -14.40 12.06 3.04
C SER A 117 -13.41 12.79 2.15
N GLY A 118 -13.64 12.72 0.84
CA GLY A 118 -12.91 13.49 -0.17
C GLY A 118 -13.86 14.11 -1.18
N LYS A 119 -13.88 15.43 -1.27
CA LYS A 119 -14.80 16.16 -2.16
C LYS A 119 -14.66 15.73 -3.61
N ASN A 120 -13.43 15.59 -4.11
CA ASN A 120 -13.13 15.27 -5.51
C ASN A 120 -12.86 13.78 -5.73
N GLY A 121 -12.92 12.95 -4.70
CA GLY A 121 -12.74 11.50 -4.79
C GLY A 121 -12.15 10.89 -3.53
N VAL A 122 -12.32 9.58 -3.38
CA VAL A 122 -11.64 8.77 -2.36
C VAL A 122 -11.00 7.55 -3.02
N THR A 123 -9.73 7.29 -2.73
CA THR A 123 -9.02 6.09 -3.17
C THR A 123 -8.47 5.33 -1.97
N LEU A 124 -8.79 4.04 -1.87
CA LEU A 124 -8.24 3.11 -0.90
C LEU A 124 -7.50 2.00 -1.66
N ARG A 125 -6.17 1.92 -1.52
CA ARG A 125 -5.32 0.92 -2.21
C ARG A 125 -4.51 0.11 -1.20
N ALA A 126 -4.71 -1.22 -1.22
CA ALA A 126 -4.14 -2.14 -0.24
C ALA A 126 -4.39 -1.67 1.22
N THR A 127 -5.57 -1.12 1.47
CA THR A 127 -5.89 -0.47 2.75
C THR A 127 -6.80 -1.37 3.56
N GLN A 128 -6.44 -1.60 4.82
CA GLN A 128 -7.28 -2.30 5.80
C GLN A 128 -7.82 -1.29 6.80
N VAL A 129 -9.14 -1.14 6.87
CA VAL A 129 -9.82 -0.31 7.87
C VAL A 129 -10.73 -1.18 8.70
N ASN A 130 -10.44 -1.31 9.98
CA ASN A 130 -11.24 -2.01 10.97
C ASN A 130 -11.81 -0.98 11.95
N SER A 131 -13.12 -0.95 12.08
CA SER A 131 -13.85 -0.08 12.99
C SER A 131 -14.74 -0.92 13.88
N ASP A 132 -14.68 -0.71 15.20
CA ASP A 132 -15.64 -1.30 16.14
C ASP A 132 -17.03 -0.57 16.05
N GLY A 133 -17.11 0.49 15.23
CA GLY A 133 -18.29 1.28 14.91
C GLY A 133 -18.66 1.25 13.42
N ASP A 134 -19.26 2.33 12.93
CA ASP A 134 -19.64 2.47 11.52
C ASP A 134 -18.50 3.09 10.68
N ILE A 135 -18.35 2.63 9.44
CA ILE A 135 -17.49 3.24 8.43
C ILE A 135 -18.34 3.98 7.41
N LEU A 136 -18.05 5.27 7.23
CA LEU A 136 -18.60 6.09 6.16
C LEU A 136 -17.47 6.56 5.24
N VAL A 137 -17.53 6.14 3.98
CA VAL A 137 -16.70 6.67 2.90
C VAL A 137 -17.57 7.52 2.00
N ASN A 138 -17.21 8.80 1.84
CA ASN A 138 -18.02 9.77 1.12
C ASN A 138 -17.20 10.55 0.09
N SER A 139 -17.76 10.72 -1.10
CA SER A 139 -17.27 11.66 -2.10
C SER A 139 -18.39 12.52 -2.65
N GLU A 140 -18.18 13.84 -2.64
CA GLU A 140 -19.21 14.81 -3.04
C GLU A 140 -19.34 14.94 -4.57
N GLN A 141 -18.21 14.95 -5.27
CA GLN A 141 -18.12 15.24 -6.70
C GLN A 141 -17.39 14.15 -7.48
N GLY A 142 -16.62 13.31 -6.79
CA GLY A 142 -15.75 12.31 -7.39
C GLY A 142 -16.18 10.86 -7.17
N ASN A 143 -15.29 9.97 -7.59
CA ASN A 143 -15.45 8.53 -7.44
C ASN A 143 -14.94 8.04 -6.09
N ILE A 144 -15.46 6.91 -5.64
CA ILE A 144 -14.86 6.10 -4.58
C ILE A 144 -14.25 4.86 -5.25
N GLN A 145 -12.95 4.64 -5.05
CA GLN A 145 -12.21 3.52 -5.59
C GLN A 145 -11.57 2.73 -4.45
N ILE A 146 -11.96 1.47 -4.29
CA ILE A 146 -11.38 0.54 -3.31
C ILE A 146 -10.73 -0.59 -4.10
N GLN A 147 -9.41 -0.66 -4.06
CA GLN A 147 -8.62 -1.50 -4.97
C GLN A 147 -7.54 -2.28 -4.25
N SER A 148 -7.17 -3.42 -4.81
CA SER A 148 -6.05 -4.23 -4.33
C SER A 148 -4.69 -3.58 -4.64
N GLY A 149 -3.73 -3.77 -3.74
CA GLY A 149 -2.30 -3.62 -4.03
C GLY A 149 -1.79 -4.72 -4.95
N ARG A 150 -0.52 -4.59 -5.37
CA ARG A 150 0.15 -5.47 -6.34
C ARG A 150 1.58 -5.76 -5.88
N ASP A 151 1.89 -7.05 -5.80
CA ASP A 151 3.22 -7.57 -5.51
C ASP A 151 3.72 -8.38 -6.70
N LYS A 152 4.89 -8.03 -7.22
CA LYS A 152 5.46 -8.60 -8.43
C LYS A 152 6.88 -9.08 -8.19
N GLU A 153 7.22 -10.23 -8.76
CA GLU A 153 8.59 -10.72 -8.85
C GLU A 153 8.85 -11.31 -10.22
N ASN A 154 10.02 -11.00 -10.78
CA ASN A 154 10.56 -11.63 -11.96
C ASN A 154 11.97 -12.13 -11.66
N LEU A 155 12.20 -13.42 -11.86
CA LEU A 155 13.50 -14.06 -11.66
C LEU A 155 13.92 -14.84 -12.91
N PHE A 156 15.08 -14.48 -13.47
CA PHE A 156 15.69 -15.16 -14.61
C PHE A 156 17.09 -15.66 -14.26
N ALA A 157 17.38 -16.94 -14.45
CA ALA A 157 18.70 -17.52 -14.25
C ALA A 157 19.10 -18.43 -15.42
N THR A 158 20.30 -18.24 -15.94
CA THR A 158 20.93 -19.18 -16.89
C THR A 158 22.33 -19.50 -16.41
N LYS A 159 22.69 -20.79 -16.41
CA LYS A 159 24.03 -21.27 -16.10
C LYS A 159 24.52 -22.22 -17.18
N TYR A 160 25.72 -21.97 -17.66
CA TYR A 160 26.45 -22.79 -18.61
C TYR A 160 27.54 -23.59 -17.87
N LYS A 161 27.65 -24.88 -18.18
CA LYS A 161 28.75 -25.73 -17.72
C LYS A 161 29.33 -26.50 -18.90
N ASP A 162 30.60 -26.26 -19.20
CA ASP A 162 31.41 -27.15 -20.03
C ASP A 162 31.78 -28.44 -19.28
N LYS A 163 32.00 -29.53 -20.02
CA LYS A 163 32.68 -30.73 -19.51
C LYS A 163 34.06 -30.92 -20.14
N SER A 164 34.95 -31.48 -19.33
CA SER A 164 36.34 -31.85 -19.61
C SER A 164 36.50 -32.88 -20.76
N LEU A 165 37.74 -32.99 -21.25
CA LEU A 165 38.31 -33.55 -22.50
C LEU A 165 37.82 -34.91 -23.05
N LEU A 166 36.86 -35.59 -22.42
CA LEU A 166 36.41 -36.95 -22.81
C LEU A 166 34.89 -37.08 -23.06
N SER A 167 34.10 -36.00 -22.96
CA SER A 167 32.64 -36.06 -23.16
C SER A 167 32.12 -34.78 -23.83
N SER A 168 31.39 -34.91 -24.94
CA SER A 168 30.84 -33.81 -25.76
C SER A 168 29.52 -33.21 -25.27
N SER A 169 28.98 -33.65 -24.12
CA SER A 169 27.67 -33.19 -23.65
C SER A 169 27.75 -31.82 -22.96
N ILE A 170 27.19 -30.79 -23.61
CA ILE A 170 26.97 -29.45 -23.06
C ILE A 170 25.72 -29.46 -22.18
N THR A 171 25.75 -28.80 -21.01
CA THR A 171 24.57 -28.64 -20.14
C THR A 171 24.26 -27.17 -19.89
N THR A 172 23.09 -26.73 -20.35
CA THR A 172 22.52 -25.40 -20.02
C THR A 172 21.39 -25.58 -19.04
N ILE A 173 21.45 -24.90 -17.90
CA ILE A 173 20.37 -24.86 -16.90
C ILE A 173 19.70 -23.49 -17.00
N LYS A 174 18.40 -23.46 -17.28
CA LYS A 174 17.58 -22.24 -17.30
C LYS A 174 16.51 -22.35 -16.21
N HIS A 175 16.30 -21.25 -15.49
CA HIS A 175 15.23 -21.10 -14.52
C HIS A 175 14.57 -19.74 -14.73
N ASP A 176 13.24 -19.74 -14.82
CA ASP A 176 12.41 -18.55 -15.01
C ASP A 176 11.21 -18.68 -14.07
N HIS A 177 10.95 -17.64 -13.29
CA HIS A 177 9.78 -17.57 -12.40
C HIS A 177 9.23 -16.15 -12.36
N GLN A 178 7.91 -16.04 -12.49
CA GLN A 178 7.17 -14.78 -12.45
C GLN A 178 5.92 -14.96 -11.59
N TYR A 179 5.67 -14.04 -10.65
CA TYR A 179 4.40 -13.98 -9.91
C TYR A 179 3.87 -12.54 -9.82
N ASP A 180 2.54 -12.41 -9.81
CA ASP A 180 1.79 -11.17 -9.57
C ASP A 180 0.68 -11.50 -8.56
N LEU A 181 0.87 -11.09 -7.31
CA LEU A 181 -0.07 -11.32 -6.21
C LEU A 181 -0.80 -10.01 -5.89
N THR A 182 -2.05 -10.11 -5.49
CA THR A 182 -2.87 -8.95 -5.12
C THR A 182 -3.22 -9.00 -3.64
N GLU A 183 -2.88 -7.96 -2.89
CA GLU A 183 -3.39 -7.76 -1.53
C GLU A 183 -4.63 -6.87 -1.58
N GLY A 184 -5.80 -7.45 -1.30
CA GLY A 184 -7.07 -6.73 -1.36
C GLY A 184 -7.19 -5.66 -0.29
N SER A 185 -7.87 -4.55 -0.59
CA SER A 185 -8.32 -3.65 0.46
C SER A 185 -9.47 -4.29 1.25
N GLN A 186 -9.59 -3.93 2.52
CA GLN A 186 -10.67 -4.39 3.39
C GLN A 186 -11.26 -3.23 4.20
N LEU A 187 -12.59 -3.11 4.20
CA LEU A 187 -13.31 -2.29 5.16
C LEU A 187 -14.20 -3.18 6.02
N ALA A 188 -14.01 -3.16 7.33
CA ALA A 188 -14.78 -3.94 8.29
C ALA A 188 -15.30 -3.04 9.41
N GLY A 189 -16.63 -3.01 9.58
CA GLY A 189 -17.28 -2.32 10.69
C GLY A 189 -18.72 -2.79 10.89
N ASN A 190 -19.42 -2.20 11.85
CA ASN A 190 -20.83 -2.53 12.13
C ASN A 190 -21.72 -2.28 10.90
N ASN A 191 -21.52 -1.12 10.27
CA ASN A 191 -22.07 -0.80 8.96
C ASN A 191 -20.97 -0.16 8.11
N VAL A 192 -21.02 -0.39 6.79
CA VAL A 192 -20.12 0.27 5.83
C VAL A 192 -20.96 0.97 4.77
N HIS A 193 -20.86 2.30 4.72
CA HIS A 193 -21.55 3.15 3.76
C HIS A 193 -20.55 3.73 2.76
N LEU A 194 -20.79 3.48 1.47
CA LEU A 194 -20.01 4.06 0.37
C LEU A 194 -20.92 5.00 -0.43
N LEU A 195 -20.71 6.30 -0.32
CA LEU A 195 -21.55 7.33 -0.92
C LEU A 195 -20.75 8.19 -1.90
N ALA A 196 -20.93 7.99 -3.20
CA ALA A 196 -20.41 8.88 -4.24
C ALA A 196 -21.59 9.68 -4.82
N ASN A 197 -21.71 10.95 -4.46
CA ASN A 197 -22.90 11.76 -4.78
C ASN A 197 -23.02 12.08 -6.28
N GLN A 198 -21.90 12.37 -6.94
CA GLN A 198 -21.85 12.66 -8.39
C GLN A 198 -20.91 11.73 -9.17
N GLY A 199 -20.25 10.79 -8.49
CA GLY A 199 -19.35 9.82 -9.10
C GLY A 199 -19.85 8.39 -8.97
N LYS A 200 -18.93 7.45 -9.22
CA LYS A 200 -19.17 6.01 -9.10
C LYS A 200 -18.45 5.44 -7.89
N VAL A 201 -19.00 4.35 -7.37
CA VAL A 201 -18.30 3.48 -6.42
C VAL A 201 -17.77 2.26 -7.19
N ALA A 202 -16.47 2.00 -7.09
CA ALA A 202 -15.81 0.82 -7.64
C ALA A 202 -15.05 0.08 -6.52
N VAL A 203 -15.28 -1.23 -6.43
CA VAL A 203 -14.62 -2.12 -5.46
C VAL A 203 -14.03 -3.29 -6.24
N GLU A 204 -12.71 -3.36 -6.31
CA GLU A 204 -11.97 -4.31 -7.13
C GLU A 204 -10.98 -5.10 -6.27
N GLY A 205 -11.04 -6.43 -6.34
CA GLY A 205 -10.16 -7.32 -5.57
C GLY A 205 -10.16 -7.06 -4.06
N SER A 206 -11.27 -6.56 -3.52
CA SER A 206 -11.37 -6.01 -2.15
C SER A 206 -12.59 -6.54 -1.43
N THR A 207 -12.57 -6.54 -0.09
CA THR A 207 -13.62 -7.10 0.76
C THR A 207 -14.29 -6.02 1.60
N ILE A 208 -15.62 -6.01 1.66
CA ILE A 208 -16.39 -5.15 2.55
C ILE A 208 -17.17 -6.04 3.51
N VAL A 209 -16.97 -5.84 4.81
CA VAL A 209 -17.64 -6.59 5.88
C VAL A 209 -18.46 -5.61 6.71
N ALA A 210 -19.77 -5.80 6.69
CA ALA A 210 -20.69 -5.16 7.61
C ALA A 210 -21.19 -6.23 8.56
N ASP A 211 -20.63 -6.28 9.77
CA ASP A 211 -21.05 -7.20 10.81
C ASP A 211 -20.95 -6.52 12.16
N LYS A 212 -21.96 -6.75 13.00
CA LYS A 212 -22.04 -6.13 14.31
C LYS A 212 -21.10 -6.87 15.24
N MET A 213 -19.98 -6.25 15.60
CA MET A 213 -19.00 -6.82 16.52
C MET A 213 -19.47 -6.76 17.99
#